data_AF-A0A1E1W6W2-F1
#
_entry.id   AF-A0A1E1W6W2-F1
#
_cell.length_a   1.000
_cell.length_b   1.000
_cell.length_c   1.000
_cell.angle_alpha   90.00
_cell.angle_beta   90.00
_cell.angle_gamma   90.00
#
_symmetry.space_group_name_H-M   'P 1'
#
loop_
_entity.id
_entity.type
_entity.pdbx_description
1 polymer ?
#
loop_
_entity_poly.entity_id
_entity_poly.type
_entity_poly.pdbx_seq_one_letter_code
_entity_poly.pdbx_strand_id
1 'polypeptide(L)'
;MGSRLRDTVRYLFELFCEVSPGDHVREPYIIRKYPESYKNEEELKNVPKFAFPCQLENSFVQHYSFVLTSVDSKYTFCFCRYDPKANTALVLLSHLPWHDQFYKLLNCIANLINGPEKGELTSLLEACRIRPPMPGHTLKVTYNAGQSVFSCQSPDNKLPSIPENCNLTEYFSAMDTKCMAGLWAALLHERRVAIVASKPSRLSACVQAA
;
A
#
# COMPACT_ATOMS: atom_id res chain seq x y z
N MET A 1 -3.88 -18.49 18.19
CA MET A 1 -3.91 -17.10 17.73
C MET A 1 -4.56 -17.07 16.36
N GLY A 2 -5.56 -16.22 16.14
CA GLY A 2 -6.21 -16.08 14.83
C GLY A 2 -5.42 -15.15 13.91
N SER A 3 -5.70 -15.21 12.60
CA SER A 3 -5.15 -14.26 11.64
C SER A 3 -5.55 -12.82 11.99
N ARG A 4 -4.62 -11.88 11.80
CA ARG A 4 -4.88 -10.44 11.92
C ARG A 4 -5.52 -9.83 10.66
N LEU A 5 -5.73 -10.65 9.62
CA LEU A 5 -6.48 -10.25 8.43
C LEU A 5 -7.98 -10.31 8.69
N ARG A 6 -8.76 -9.46 8.01
CA ARG A 6 -10.22 -9.51 8.07
C ARG A 6 -10.74 -10.69 7.23
N ASP A 7 -11.70 -11.43 7.79
CA ASP A 7 -12.25 -12.63 7.12
C ASP A 7 -13.15 -12.28 5.94
N THR A 8 -13.84 -11.14 6.01
CA THR A 8 -14.71 -10.64 4.93
C THR A 8 -14.31 -9.24 4.53
N VAL A 9 -14.03 -9.06 3.24
CA VAL A 9 -13.70 -7.76 2.64
C VAL A 9 -14.74 -7.39 1.59
N ARG A 10 -15.30 -6.18 1.68
CA ARG A 10 -16.38 -5.71 0.80
C ARG A 10 -15.86 -5.06 -0.48
N TYR A 11 -14.76 -4.33 -0.38
CA TYR A 11 -14.19 -3.57 -1.49
C TYR A 11 -12.71 -3.91 -1.65
N LEU A 12 -12.22 -3.89 -2.88
CA LEU A 12 -10.80 -4.06 -3.17
C LEU A 12 -9.95 -3.07 -2.38
N PHE A 13 -10.40 -1.83 -2.26
CA PHE A 13 -9.80 -0.81 -1.40
C PHE A 13 -10.92 -0.01 -0.73
N GLU A 14 -10.65 0.49 0.47
CA GLU A 14 -11.60 1.26 1.27
C GLU A 14 -11.50 2.76 0.98
N LEU A 15 -10.29 3.27 0.76
CA LEU A 15 -10.01 4.69 0.53
C LEU A 15 -8.80 4.86 -0.38
N PHE A 16 -8.90 5.75 -1.35
CA PHE A 16 -7.80 6.33 -2.10
C PHE A 16 -7.58 7.77 -1.61
N CYS A 17 -6.32 8.19 -1.45
CA CYS A 17 -5.96 9.57 -1.14
C CYS A 17 -4.76 10.02 -1.97
N GLU A 18 -4.77 11.29 -2.37
CA GLU A 18 -3.55 12.02 -2.74
C GLU A 18 -3.16 12.90 -1.56
N VAL A 19 -1.93 12.78 -1.08
CA VAL A 19 -1.44 13.44 0.13
C VAL A 19 -0.27 14.33 -0.22
N SER A 20 -0.29 15.57 0.29
CA SER A 20 0.84 16.47 0.27
C SER A 20 1.68 16.31 1.55
N PRO A 21 3.02 16.37 1.47
CA PRO A 21 3.87 16.41 2.67
C PRO A 21 3.68 17.69 3.49
N GLY A 22 2.97 18.69 2.96
CA GLY A 22 2.87 20.00 3.59
C GLY A 22 4.14 20.82 3.41
N ASP A 23 4.38 21.73 4.35
CA ASP A 23 5.55 22.63 4.38
C ASP A 23 6.05 22.81 5.82
N HIS A 24 6.94 23.78 6.06
CA HIS A 24 7.46 24.04 7.41
C HIS A 24 6.40 24.52 8.43
N VAL A 25 5.22 24.94 7.96
CA VAL A 25 4.13 25.48 8.77
C VAL A 25 2.98 24.48 8.86
N ARG A 26 2.74 23.73 7.78
CA ARG A 26 1.58 22.87 7.60
C ARG A 26 2.01 21.40 7.63
N GLU A 27 1.44 20.64 8.57
CA GLU A 27 1.56 19.18 8.59
C GLU A 27 1.04 18.54 7.28
N PRO A 28 1.47 17.30 6.96
CA PRO A 28 0.94 16.56 5.82
C PRO A 28 -0.58 16.51 5.80
N TYR A 29 -1.19 16.67 4.62
CA TYR A 29 -2.64 16.74 4.48
C TYR A 29 -3.14 16.08 3.18
N ILE A 30 -4.41 15.65 3.20
CA ILE A 30 -5.09 15.06 2.06
C ILE A 30 -5.51 16.17 1.08
N ILE A 31 -5.04 16.08 -0.17
CA ILE A 31 -5.43 16.98 -1.27
C ILE A 31 -6.79 16.56 -1.83
N ARG A 32 -6.96 15.27 -2.10
CA ARG A 32 -8.21 14.67 -2.58
C ARG A 32 -8.35 13.26 -2.05
N LYS A 33 -9.59 12.77 -1.97
CA LYS A 33 -9.88 11.40 -1.57
C LYS A 33 -10.97 10.78 -2.43
N TYR A 34 -11.04 9.46 -2.41
CA TYR A 34 -12.14 8.72 -3.00
C TYR A 34 -12.40 7.43 -2.22
N PRO A 35 -13.66 7.08 -1.90
CA PRO A 35 -14.87 7.85 -2.18
C PRO A 35 -14.99 9.06 -1.24
N GLU A 36 -15.65 10.12 -1.70
CA GLU A 36 -15.89 11.32 -0.88
C GLU A 36 -16.75 11.03 0.36
N SER A 37 -17.58 9.98 0.30
CA SER A 37 -18.41 9.49 1.39
C SER A 37 -17.64 8.77 2.50
N TYR A 38 -16.32 8.59 2.39
CA TYR A 38 -15.50 8.00 3.44
C TYR A 38 -15.40 8.93 4.67
N LYS A 39 -15.82 8.43 5.84
CA LYS A 39 -16.04 9.24 7.07
C LYS A 39 -15.19 8.82 8.28
N ASN A 40 -14.26 7.88 8.15
CA ASN A 40 -13.42 7.50 9.30
C ASN A 40 -12.40 8.61 9.60
N GLU A 41 -12.71 9.49 10.55
CA GLU A 41 -11.89 10.66 10.88
C GLU A 41 -10.51 10.29 11.44
N GLU A 42 -10.41 9.20 12.19
CA GLU A 42 -9.14 8.76 12.77
C GLU A 42 -8.15 8.34 11.68
N GLU A 43 -8.62 7.53 10.72
CA GLU A 43 -7.81 7.14 9.56
C GLU A 43 -7.48 8.36 8.69
N LEU A 44 -8.44 9.23 8.41
CA LEU A 44 -8.21 10.45 7.60
C LEU A 44 -7.19 11.39 8.24
N LYS A 45 -7.12 11.43 9.58
CA LYS A 45 -6.12 12.21 10.32
C LYS A 45 -4.74 11.56 10.32
N ASN A 46 -4.69 10.23 10.43
CA ASN A 46 -3.43 9.49 10.57
C ASN A 46 -2.76 9.22 9.22
N VAL A 47 -3.51 8.92 8.17
CA VAL A 47 -2.98 8.56 6.85
C VAL A 47 -1.94 9.55 6.33
N PRO A 48 -2.14 10.89 6.38
CA PRO A 48 -1.12 11.83 5.94
C PRO A 48 0.18 11.75 6.73
N LYS A 49 0.10 11.57 8.06
CA LYS A 49 1.28 11.49 8.93
C LYS A 49 2.10 10.24 8.63
N PHE A 50 1.43 9.12 8.39
CA PHE A 50 2.11 7.86 8.04
C PHE A 50 2.55 7.77 6.58
N ALA A 51 1.95 8.56 5.68
CA ALA A 51 2.44 8.73 4.31
C ALA A 51 3.74 9.54 4.26
N PHE A 52 4.08 10.29 5.31
CA PHE A 52 5.36 10.99 5.40
C PHE A 52 5.98 10.79 6.79
N PRO A 53 6.40 9.54 7.11
CA PRO A 53 6.85 9.18 8.47
C PRO A 53 8.23 9.76 8.80
N CYS A 54 8.96 10.20 7.78
CA CYS A 54 10.25 10.86 7.85
C CYS A 54 10.44 11.74 6.61
N GLN A 55 11.53 12.50 6.57
CA GLN A 55 11.93 13.19 5.34
C GLN A 55 12.30 12.15 4.28
N LEU A 56 11.54 12.15 3.18
CA LEU A 56 11.76 11.23 2.07
C LEU A 56 12.86 11.77 1.14
N GLU A 57 13.70 10.88 0.62
CA GLU A 57 14.68 11.24 -0.40
C GLU A 57 13.98 11.61 -1.71
N ASN A 58 14.28 12.79 -2.25
CA ASN A 58 13.69 13.33 -3.48
C ASN A 58 14.32 12.78 -4.78
N SER A 59 14.89 11.57 -4.74
CA SER A 59 15.71 11.03 -5.84
C SER A 59 14.92 10.18 -6.84
N PHE A 60 14.02 9.32 -6.36
CA PHE A 60 13.26 8.39 -7.21
C PHE A 60 11.88 8.09 -6.63
N VAL A 61 10.99 7.57 -7.46
CA VAL A 61 9.65 7.11 -7.04
C VAL A 61 9.81 5.95 -6.06
N GLN A 62 9.12 6.01 -4.92
CA GLN A 62 9.22 5.01 -3.87
C GLN A 62 7.86 4.37 -3.59
N HIS A 63 7.87 3.04 -3.43
CA HIS A 63 6.74 2.26 -2.93
C HIS A 63 7.05 1.77 -1.53
N TYR A 64 6.10 1.92 -0.62
CA TYR A 64 6.18 1.40 0.73
C TYR A 64 4.78 1.20 1.28
N SER A 65 4.66 0.44 2.36
CA SER A 65 3.39 0.23 3.04
C SER A 65 3.51 0.45 4.54
N PHE A 66 2.41 0.87 5.15
CA PHE A 66 2.25 0.87 6.60
C PHE A 66 0.92 0.22 6.97
N VAL A 67 0.77 -0.12 8.24
CA VAL A 67 -0.42 -0.83 8.74
C VAL A 67 -1.03 -0.04 9.87
N LEU A 68 -2.32 0.27 9.74
CA LEU A 68 -3.14 0.74 10.83
C LEU A 68 -3.77 -0.48 11.51
N THR A 69 -3.72 -0.52 12.84
CA THR A 69 -4.30 -1.59 13.63
C THR A 69 -5.59 -1.10 14.26
N SER A 70 -6.70 -1.78 14.00
CA SER A 70 -7.98 -1.48 14.65
C SER A 70 -8.06 -2.10 16.05
N VAL A 71 -9.07 -1.69 16.82
CA VAL A 71 -9.29 -2.10 18.22
C VAL A 71 -9.44 -3.63 18.37
N ASP A 72 -9.97 -4.30 17.36
CA ASP A 72 -10.09 -5.76 17.25
C ASP A 72 -8.78 -6.45 16.78
N SER A 73 -7.66 -5.73 16.82
CA SER A 73 -6.33 -6.18 16.40
C SER A 73 -6.21 -6.57 14.92
N LYS A 74 -7.18 -6.17 14.08
CA LYS A 74 -7.13 -6.42 12.63
C LYS A 74 -6.29 -5.36 11.91
N TYR A 75 -5.72 -5.77 10.79
CA TYR A 75 -4.88 -4.92 9.96
C TYR A 75 -5.66 -4.22 8.84
N THR A 76 -5.37 -2.93 8.68
CA THR A 76 -5.68 -2.14 7.49
C THR A 76 -4.36 -1.70 6.86
N PHE A 77 -4.08 -2.22 5.67
CA PHE A 77 -2.86 -1.92 4.93
C PHE A 77 -3.02 -0.61 4.16
N CYS A 78 -2.01 0.24 4.22
CA CYS A 78 -1.93 1.49 3.49
C CYS A 78 -0.74 1.42 2.53
N PHE A 79 -1.02 1.30 1.24
CA PHE A 79 -0.01 1.22 0.19
C PHE A 79 0.29 2.60 -0.34
N CYS A 80 1.55 2.99 -0.36
CA CYS A 80 1.99 4.33 -0.74
C CYS A 80 2.84 4.29 -2.00
N ARG A 81 2.65 5.28 -2.88
CA ARG A 81 3.55 5.63 -3.96
C ARG A 81 3.91 7.10 -3.83
N TYR A 82 5.13 7.39 -3.39
CA TYR A 82 5.65 8.75 -3.34
C TYR A 82 6.33 9.12 -4.66
N ASP A 83 5.99 10.29 -5.20
CA ASP A 83 6.61 10.84 -6.41
C ASP A 83 7.32 12.16 -6.10
N PRO A 84 8.66 12.19 -6.15
CA PRO A 84 9.41 13.43 -5.90
C PRO A 84 9.09 14.55 -6.88
N LYS A 85 8.66 14.24 -8.11
CA LYS A 85 8.36 15.25 -9.14
C LYS A 85 7.06 15.98 -8.85
N ALA A 86 6.04 15.25 -8.43
CA ALA A 86 4.75 15.82 -8.01
C ALA A 86 4.82 16.37 -6.58
N ASN A 87 5.79 15.91 -5.80
CA ASN A 87 5.90 16.11 -4.36
C ASN A 87 4.60 15.73 -3.63
N THR A 88 3.99 14.62 -4.04
CA THR A 88 2.79 14.05 -3.43
C THR A 88 2.94 12.54 -3.27
N ALA A 89 2.20 11.97 -2.32
CA ALA A 89 2.08 10.54 -2.13
C ALA A 89 0.65 10.10 -2.48
N LEU A 90 0.54 9.09 -3.35
CA LEU A 90 -0.71 8.39 -3.59
C LEU A 90 -0.83 7.25 -2.58
N VAL A 91 -1.97 7.14 -1.90
CA VAL A 91 -2.21 6.16 -0.85
C VAL A 91 -3.48 5.37 -1.14
N LEU A 92 -3.41 4.04 -1.05
CA LEU A 92 -4.57 3.14 -1.07
C LEU A 92 -4.68 2.42 0.28
N LEU A 93 -5.81 2.56 0.95
CA LEU A 93 -6.19 1.75 2.11
C LEU A 93 -6.93 0.50 1.66
N SER A 94 -6.49 -0.66 2.10
CA SER A 94 -7.21 -1.92 1.90
C SER A 94 -7.04 -2.87 3.09
N HIS A 95 -8.03 -3.72 3.28
CA HIS A 95 -7.95 -4.85 4.19
C HIS A 95 -7.23 -6.06 3.58
N LEU A 96 -6.87 -6.00 2.30
CA LEU A 96 -6.20 -7.05 1.55
C LEU A 96 -4.69 -6.81 1.50
N PRO A 97 -3.84 -7.80 1.84
CA PRO A 97 -2.39 -7.65 1.84
C PRO A 97 -1.75 -7.77 0.43
N TRP A 98 -2.41 -7.26 -0.62
CA TRP A 98 -2.02 -7.47 -2.03
C TRP A 98 -0.99 -6.44 -2.51
N HIS A 99 0.18 -6.42 -1.86
CA HIS A 99 1.24 -5.42 -2.07
C HIS A 99 1.56 -5.17 -3.55
N ASP A 100 1.91 -6.22 -4.29
CA ASP A 100 2.31 -6.11 -5.70
C ASP A 100 1.18 -5.58 -6.59
N GLN A 101 -0.07 -6.01 -6.36
CA GLN A 101 -1.24 -5.57 -7.11
C GLN A 101 -1.57 -4.11 -6.82
N PHE A 102 -1.52 -3.67 -5.56
CA PHE A 102 -1.79 -2.28 -5.20
C PHE A 102 -0.69 -1.33 -5.67
N TYR A 103 0.59 -1.75 -5.67
CA TYR A 103 1.65 -0.95 -6.28
C TYR A 103 1.46 -0.80 -7.80
N LYS A 104 1.02 -1.86 -8.50
CA LYS A 104 0.63 -1.78 -9.92
C LYS A 104 -0.54 -0.81 -10.13
N LEU A 105 -1.57 -0.87 -9.28
CA LEU A 105 -2.72 0.03 -9.36
C LEU A 105 -2.31 1.48 -9.09
N LEU A 106 -1.48 1.74 -8.08
CA LEU A 106 -0.94 3.09 -7.79
C LEU A 106 -0.12 3.64 -8.95
N ASN A 107 0.66 2.81 -9.65
CA ASN A 107 1.38 3.23 -10.85
C ASN A 107 0.42 3.57 -12.00
N CYS A 108 -0.64 2.79 -12.19
CA CYS A 108 -1.69 3.10 -13.17
C CYS A 108 -2.38 4.43 -12.85
N ILE A 109 -2.76 4.65 -11.59
CA ILE A 109 -3.35 5.91 -11.11
C ILE A 109 -2.40 7.08 -11.33
N ALA A 110 -1.11 6.93 -11.00
CA ALA A 110 -0.11 7.98 -11.22
C ALA A 110 0.05 8.33 -12.70
N ASN A 111 0.00 7.35 -13.60
CA ASN A 111 0.07 7.59 -15.04
C ASN A 111 -1.17 8.33 -15.53
N LEU A 112 -2.36 8.02 -15.02
CA LEU A 112 -3.59 8.75 -15.36
C LEU A 112 -3.55 10.20 -14.85
N ILE A 113 -3.14 10.43 -13.60
CA ILE A 113 -3.06 11.78 -13.01
C ILE A 113 -2.06 12.68 -13.74
N ASN A 114 -0.98 12.11 -14.27
CA ASN A 114 0.06 12.86 -14.98
C ASN A 114 -0.14 12.89 -16.51
N GLY A 115 -0.97 12.00 -17.05
CA GLY A 115 -1.25 11.86 -18.47
C GLY A 115 -2.34 12.78 -19.00
N PRO A 116 -2.73 12.61 -20.28
CA PRO A 116 -3.82 13.37 -20.89
C PRO A 116 -5.21 12.93 -20.40
N GLU A 117 -5.34 11.70 -19.88
CA GLU A 117 -6.61 11.09 -19.45
C GLU A 117 -6.95 11.37 -17.97
N LYS A 118 -6.58 12.53 -17.43
CA LYS A 118 -6.79 12.84 -16.00
C LYS A 118 -8.25 12.76 -15.56
N GLY A 119 -9.17 13.02 -16.49
CA GLY A 119 -10.63 12.93 -16.27
C GLY A 119 -11.12 11.52 -15.93
N GLU A 120 -10.37 10.49 -16.33
CA GLU A 120 -10.76 9.09 -16.16
C GLU A 120 -10.43 8.51 -14.78
N LEU A 121 -9.74 9.28 -13.93
CA LEU A 121 -9.36 8.84 -12.58
C LEU A 121 -10.56 8.34 -11.77
N THR A 122 -11.64 9.11 -11.75
CA THR A 122 -12.84 8.74 -10.98
C THR A 122 -13.49 7.49 -11.55
N SER A 123 -13.54 7.35 -12.88
CA SER A 123 -14.06 6.15 -13.55
C SER A 123 -13.25 4.90 -13.18
N LEU A 124 -11.92 4.99 -13.17
CA LEU A 124 -11.06 3.89 -12.73
C LEU A 124 -11.30 3.54 -11.26
N LEU A 125 -11.31 4.54 -10.36
CA LEU A 125 -11.48 4.32 -8.92
C LEU A 125 -12.85 3.71 -8.59
N GLU A 126 -13.91 4.16 -9.27
CA GLU A 126 -15.25 3.57 -9.20
C GLU A 126 -15.25 2.12 -9.66
N ALA A 127 -14.67 1.86 -10.83
CA ALA A 127 -14.66 0.53 -11.43
C ALA A 127 -13.77 -0.46 -10.63
N CYS A 128 -12.75 0.03 -9.93
CA CYS A 128 -11.92 -0.77 -9.02
C CYS A 128 -12.58 -1.00 -7.64
N ARG A 129 -13.61 -0.24 -7.26
CA ARG A 129 -14.29 -0.37 -5.96
C ARG A 129 -15.34 -1.49 -5.97
N ILE A 130 -14.91 -2.69 -6.34
CA ILE A 130 -15.74 -3.90 -6.37
C ILE A 130 -15.30 -4.90 -5.29
N ARG A 131 -16.07 -5.97 -5.08
CA ARG A 131 -15.62 -7.07 -4.21
C ARG A 131 -14.36 -7.71 -4.78
N PRO A 132 -13.40 -8.10 -3.93
CA PRO A 132 -12.23 -8.81 -4.40
C PRO A 132 -12.64 -10.13 -5.07
N PRO A 133 -12.01 -10.49 -6.20
CA PRO A 133 -12.21 -11.81 -6.81
C PRO A 133 -11.73 -12.94 -5.89
N MET A 134 -12.18 -14.15 -6.18
CA MET A 134 -11.68 -15.36 -5.50
C MET A 134 -10.15 -15.50 -5.67
N PRO A 135 -9.44 -16.13 -4.72
CA PRO A 135 -8.00 -16.39 -4.84
C PRO A 135 -7.65 -17.03 -6.19
N GLY A 136 -6.55 -16.58 -6.80
CA GLY A 136 -6.08 -17.06 -8.11
C GLY A 136 -6.88 -16.59 -9.34
N HIS A 137 -7.99 -15.87 -9.16
CA HIS A 137 -8.77 -15.34 -10.28
C HIS A 137 -8.26 -13.98 -10.73
N THR A 138 -8.48 -13.67 -12.01
CA THR A 138 -8.08 -12.37 -12.58
C THR A 138 -9.16 -11.32 -12.33
N LEU A 139 -8.78 -10.23 -11.67
CA LEU A 139 -9.53 -8.98 -11.67
C LEU A 139 -9.29 -8.28 -13.01
N LYS A 140 -10.36 -8.01 -13.76
CA LYS A 140 -10.31 -7.18 -14.97
C LYS A 140 -11.34 -6.07 -14.82
N VAL A 141 -10.86 -4.84 -14.85
CA VAL A 141 -11.66 -3.63 -14.68
C VAL A 141 -11.56 -2.82 -15.97
N THR A 142 -12.71 -2.56 -16.59
CA THR A 142 -12.84 -1.66 -17.75
C THR A 142 -13.26 -0.27 -17.28
N TYR A 143 -12.61 0.77 -17.78
CA TYR A 143 -12.91 2.18 -17.49
C TYR A 143 -12.83 3.00 -18.77
N ASN A 144 -13.10 4.32 -18.69
CA ASN A 144 -13.13 5.21 -19.87
C ASN A 144 -14.10 4.70 -20.95
N ALA A 145 -15.37 4.54 -20.58
CA ALA A 145 -16.43 4.00 -21.44
C ALA A 145 -16.07 2.66 -22.13
N GLY A 146 -15.17 1.86 -21.53
CA GLY A 146 -14.74 0.56 -22.04
C GLY A 146 -13.50 0.59 -22.94
N GLN A 147 -12.87 1.75 -23.15
CA GLN A 147 -11.66 1.88 -23.98
C GLN A 147 -10.39 1.41 -23.27
N SER A 148 -10.36 1.51 -21.93
CA SER A 148 -9.18 1.19 -21.13
C SER A 148 -9.43 0.04 -20.16
N VAL A 149 -8.40 -0.76 -19.91
CA VAL A 149 -8.49 -1.95 -19.06
C VAL A 149 -7.34 -1.97 -18.06
N PHE A 150 -7.68 -2.12 -16.79
CA PHE A 150 -6.75 -2.52 -15.74
C PHE A 150 -6.97 -4.00 -15.40
N SER A 151 -5.90 -4.78 -15.28
CA SER A 151 -6.00 -6.17 -14.86
C SER A 151 -4.93 -6.53 -13.84
N CYS A 152 -5.31 -7.35 -12.86
CA CYS A 152 -4.37 -7.96 -11.92
C CYS A 152 -4.89 -9.31 -11.45
N GLN A 153 -4.00 -10.22 -11.08
CA GLN A 153 -4.42 -11.49 -10.48
C GLN A 153 -4.50 -11.38 -8.95
N SER A 154 -5.61 -11.90 -8.41
CA SER A 154 -5.77 -12.15 -6.98
C SER A 154 -4.68 -13.11 -6.52
N PRO A 155 -3.88 -12.77 -5.51
CA PRO A 155 -2.94 -13.71 -4.91
C PRO A 155 -3.66 -15.01 -4.53
N ASP A 156 -3.03 -16.14 -4.83
CA ASP A 156 -3.50 -17.45 -4.38
C ASP A 156 -2.98 -17.75 -2.96
N ASN A 157 -3.36 -18.90 -2.42
CA ASN A 157 -2.94 -19.32 -1.07
C ASN A 157 -1.54 -19.98 -1.06
N LYS A 158 -0.72 -19.78 -2.09
CA LYS A 158 0.62 -20.36 -2.14
C LYS A 158 1.59 -19.53 -1.30
N LEU A 159 2.73 -20.15 -1.00
CA LEU A 159 3.85 -19.44 -0.38
C LEU A 159 4.36 -18.34 -1.32
N PRO A 160 4.77 -17.18 -0.78
CA PRO A 160 5.40 -16.14 -1.58
C PRO A 160 6.72 -16.65 -2.17
N SER A 161 6.98 -16.31 -3.44
CA SER A 161 8.19 -16.69 -4.17
C SER A 161 9.06 -15.46 -4.46
N ILE A 162 10.37 -15.67 -4.55
CA ILE A 162 11.33 -14.67 -5.03
C ILE A 162 11.59 -14.97 -6.51
N PRO A 163 11.53 -13.97 -7.42
CA PRO A 163 11.40 -12.53 -7.16
C PRO A 163 9.97 -11.98 -7.19
N GLU A 164 8.95 -12.84 -7.29
CA GLU A 164 7.57 -12.41 -7.55
C GLU A 164 6.97 -11.55 -6.43
N ASN A 165 7.32 -11.82 -5.17
CA ASN A 165 6.89 -11.05 -4.01
C ASN A 165 7.93 -9.96 -3.71
N CYS A 166 7.54 -8.69 -3.88
CA CYS A 166 8.47 -7.57 -3.67
C CYS A 166 9.00 -7.46 -2.23
N ASN A 167 8.17 -7.73 -1.22
CA ASN A 167 8.57 -7.62 0.18
C ASN A 167 9.63 -8.66 0.53
N LEU A 168 9.39 -9.93 0.15
CA LEU A 168 10.31 -11.04 0.40
C LEU A 168 11.63 -10.85 -0.36
N THR A 169 11.55 -10.36 -1.59
CA THR A 169 12.71 -10.07 -2.43
C THR A 169 13.58 -8.96 -1.81
N GLU A 170 12.96 -7.87 -1.36
CA GLU A 170 13.69 -6.77 -0.73
C GLU A 170 14.22 -7.15 0.67
N TYR A 171 13.48 -7.97 1.43
CA TYR A 171 13.96 -8.52 2.70
C TYR A 171 15.20 -9.39 2.51
N PHE A 172 15.16 -10.31 1.55
CA PHE A 172 16.29 -11.20 1.24
C PHE A 172 17.49 -10.45 0.67
N SER A 173 17.27 -9.35 -0.07
CA SER A 173 18.35 -8.52 -0.60
C SER A 173 18.98 -7.61 0.48
N ALA A 174 18.21 -7.23 1.50
CA ALA A 174 18.63 -6.29 2.54
C ALA A 174 19.31 -6.96 3.75
N MET A 175 19.01 -8.23 4.04
CA MET A 175 19.45 -8.93 5.25
C MET A 175 20.39 -10.08 4.93
N ASP A 176 21.46 -10.22 5.71
CA ASP A 176 22.28 -11.43 5.66
C ASP A 176 21.62 -12.61 6.40
N THR A 177 22.11 -13.82 6.15
CA THR A 177 21.55 -15.05 6.71
C THR A 177 21.60 -15.10 8.25
N LYS A 178 22.59 -14.43 8.87
CA LYS A 178 22.73 -14.38 10.33
C LYS A 178 21.68 -13.46 10.94
N CYS A 179 21.47 -12.29 10.34
CA CYS A 179 20.43 -11.34 10.73
C CYS A 179 19.04 -11.94 10.56
N MET A 180 18.77 -12.64 9.45
CA MET A 180 17.50 -13.34 9.23
C MET A 180 17.24 -14.40 10.31
N ALA A 181 18.23 -15.25 10.62
CA ALA A 181 18.10 -16.28 11.65
C ALA A 181 17.92 -15.68 13.05
N GLY A 182 18.64 -14.60 13.36
CA GLY A 182 18.52 -13.88 14.63
C GLY A 182 17.15 -13.23 14.80
N LEU A 183 16.62 -12.61 13.73
CA LEU A 183 15.27 -12.04 13.72
C LEU A 183 14.22 -13.12 13.93
N TRP A 184 14.30 -14.23 13.18
CA TRP A 184 13.40 -15.36 13.35
C TRP A 184 13.40 -15.90 14.79
N ALA A 185 14.60 -16.08 15.39
CA ALA A 185 14.72 -16.51 16.78
C ALA A 185 14.12 -15.50 17.77
N ALA A 186 14.30 -14.19 17.53
CA ALA A 186 13.70 -13.15 18.37
C ALA A 186 12.17 -13.14 18.30
N LEU A 187 11.60 -13.34 17.10
CA LEU A 187 10.15 -13.43 16.88
C LEU A 187 9.54 -14.66 17.56
N LEU A 188 10.22 -15.82 17.49
CA LEU A 188 9.79 -17.03 18.22
C LEU A 188 9.74 -16.86 19.74
N HIS A 189 10.56 -15.97 20.28
CA HIS A 189 10.57 -15.62 21.71
C HIS A 189 9.73 -14.37 22.03
N GLU A 190 8.88 -13.93 21.08
CA GLU A 190 8.01 -12.75 21.21
C GLU A 190 8.78 -11.51 21.73
N ARG A 191 10.02 -11.34 21.29
CA ARG A 191 10.86 -10.23 21.72
C ARG A 191 10.37 -8.91 21.11
N ARG A 192 10.70 -7.82 21.79
CA ARG A 192 10.55 -6.48 21.24
C ARG A 192 11.62 -6.27 20.17
N VAL A 193 11.22 -6.22 18.92
CA VAL A 193 12.12 -6.05 17.77
C VAL A 193 11.93 -4.66 17.18
N ALA A 194 13.04 -3.98 16.89
CA ALA A 194 13.07 -2.76 16.11
C ALA A 194 13.92 -2.99 14.86
N ILE A 195 13.34 -2.74 13.69
CA ILE A 195 14.05 -2.76 12.40
C ILE A 195 14.30 -1.31 12.01
N VAL A 196 15.52 -1.01 11.56
CA VAL A 196 15.93 0.34 11.14
C VAL A 196 16.48 0.24 9.72
N ALA A 197 16.02 1.12 8.84
CA ALA A 197 16.56 1.26 7.49
C ALA A 197 16.53 2.72 7.05
N SER A 198 17.38 3.08 6.09
CA SER A 198 17.43 4.43 5.52
C SER A 198 16.27 4.72 4.55
N LYS A 199 15.64 3.68 3.99
CA LYS A 199 14.57 3.81 3.00
C LYS A 199 13.27 3.19 3.55
N PRO A 200 12.13 3.92 3.51
CA PRO A 200 10.84 3.38 3.93
C PRO A 200 10.40 2.15 3.14
N SER A 201 10.75 2.07 1.85
CA SER A 201 10.49 0.89 1.00
C SER A 201 11.13 -0.37 1.59
N ARG A 202 12.42 -0.29 1.93
CA ARG A 202 13.18 -1.37 2.54
C ARG A 202 12.69 -1.70 3.94
N LEU A 203 12.44 -0.67 4.75
CA LEU A 203 11.92 -0.84 6.11
C LEU A 203 10.59 -1.61 6.11
N SER A 204 9.61 -1.12 5.34
CA SER A 204 8.29 -1.74 5.27
C SER A 204 8.36 -3.14 4.69
N ALA A 205 9.10 -3.36 3.61
CA ALA A 205 9.29 -4.70 3.05
C ALA A 205 9.86 -5.70 4.06
N CYS A 206 10.90 -5.32 4.81
CA CYS A 206 11.50 -6.17 5.83
C CYS A 206 10.52 -6.50 6.95
N VAL A 207 9.72 -5.53 7.41
CA VAL A 207 8.71 -5.74 8.44
C VAL A 207 7.56 -6.63 7.96
N GLN A 208 7.15 -6.52 6.69
CA GLN A 208 6.06 -7.31 6.13
C GLN A 208 6.47 -8.76 5.79
N ALA A 209 7.75 -9.00 5.52
CA ALA A 209 8.27 -10.32 5.13
C ALA A 209 8.84 -11.15 6.27
N ALA A 210 9.35 -10.51 7.34
CA ALA A 210 9.91 -11.17 8.52
C ALA A 210 8.85 -11.88 9.37
#